data_AF-A0A9X4E682-F1
#
_entry.id   AF-A0A9X4E682-F1
#
_cell.length_a   1.000
_cell.length_b   1.000
_cell.length_c   1.000
_cell.angle_alpha   90.00
_cell.angle_beta   90.00
_cell.angle_gamma   90.00
#
_symmetry.space_group_name_H-M   'P 1'
#
loop_
_entity.id
_entity.type
_entity.pdbx_description
1 polymer ?
#
loop_
_entity_poly.entity_id
_entity_poly.type
_entity_poly.pdbx_seq_one_letter_code
_entity_poly.pdbx_strand_id
1 'polypeptide(L)'
;MGCCRLDRIEAPWLLNKPVNGQRFQVYVEEVLTPTLNKGDVVIMDNLPSHKAKAIRDAGAKLIFLPKYSIHMNAIEKFFSKLKYDLREAQPRSIEALCKSVVKTMYTVTPTECSNYFRSSGDGPT
;
A
#
# COMPACT_ATOMS: atom_id res chain seq x y z
N MET A 1 3.60 -0.29 -5.88
CA MET A 1 2.32 0.01 -5.19
C MET A 1 2.05 -1.11 -4.21
N GLY A 2 1.21 -0.88 -3.21
CA GLY A 2 0.84 -1.87 -2.20
C GLY A 2 -0.32 -1.38 -1.34
N CYS A 3 -0.84 -2.26 -0.50
CA CYS A 3 -1.85 -1.98 0.51
C CYS A 3 -1.37 -2.46 1.88
N CYS A 4 -1.62 -1.69 2.93
CA CYS A 4 -1.41 -2.11 4.31
C CYS A 4 -2.79 -2.35 4.92
N ARG A 5 -2.99 -3.53 5.49
CA ARG A 5 -4.15 -3.87 6.34
C ARG A 5 -3.69 -3.91 7.79
N LEU A 6 -4.64 -3.94 8.73
CA LEU A 6 -4.33 -3.97 10.16
C LEU A 6 -3.46 -5.16 10.58
N ASP A 7 -3.45 -6.22 9.79
CA ASP A 7 -2.80 -7.50 10.08
C ASP A 7 -1.70 -7.91 9.10
N ARG A 8 -1.61 -7.29 7.91
CA ARG A 8 -0.65 -7.69 6.87
C ARG A 8 -0.39 -6.61 5.83
N ILE A 9 0.68 -6.79 5.06
CA ILE A 9 0.87 -6.11 3.77
C ILE A 9 0.23 -6.95 2.67
N GLU A 10 -0.50 -6.30 1.77
CA GLU A 10 -1.28 -6.96 0.71
C GLU A 10 -1.13 -6.23 -0.63
N ALA A 11 -1.57 -6.88 -1.71
CA ALA A 11 -1.58 -6.33 -3.07
C ALA A 11 -0.23 -5.71 -3.53
N PRO A 12 0.93 -6.35 -3.30
CA PRO A 12 2.19 -5.78 -3.78
C PRO A 12 2.23 -5.77 -5.31
N TRP A 13 2.59 -4.63 -5.89
CA TRP A 13 2.83 -4.55 -7.33
C TRP A 13 4.10 -3.76 -7.64
N LEU A 14 5.11 -4.46 -8.14
CA LEU A 14 6.35 -3.88 -8.64
C LEU A 14 6.19 -3.52 -10.11
N LEU A 15 6.55 -2.28 -10.43
CA LEU A 15 6.53 -1.76 -11.80
C LEU A 15 7.93 -1.26 -12.18
N ASN A 16 8.36 -1.59 -13.38
CA ASN A 16 9.60 -1.09 -13.97
C ASN A 16 9.45 0.27 -14.68
N LYS A 17 8.29 0.93 -14.50
CA LYS A 17 7.96 2.22 -15.11
C LYS A 17 7.36 3.16 -14.06
N PRO A 18 7.50 4.49 -14.22
CA PRO A 18 6.84 5.45 -13.35
C PRO A 18 5.33 5.21 -13.26
N VAL A 19 4.76 5.41 -12.08
CA VAL A 19 3.30 5.32 -11.91
C VAL A 19 2.64 6.56 -12.52
N ASN A 20 1.57 6.36 -13.28
CA ASN A 20 0.69 7.41 -13.77
C ASN A 20 -0.77 7.03 -13.47
N GLY A 21 -1.73 7.91 -13.80
CA GLY A 21 -3.15 7.65 -13.52
C GLY A 21 -3.67 6.34 -14.14
N GLN A 22 -3.24 5.99 -15.35
CA GLN A 22 -3.67 4.74 -16.01
C GLN A 22 -3.11 3.50 -15.31
N ARG A 23 -1.81 3.47 -14.97
CA ARG A 23 -1.21 2.36 -14.23
C ARG A 23 -1.80 2.24 -12.83
N PHE A 24 -2.09 3.37 -12.19
CA PHE A 24 -2.77 3.36 -10.91
C PHE A 24 -4.18 2.77 -11.01
N GLN A 25 -4.94 3.12 -12.05
CA GLN A 25 -6.26 2.54 -12.27
C GLN A 25 -6.20 1.01 -12.47
N VAL A 26 -5.26 0.53 -13.29
CA VAL A 26 -5.03 -0.92 -13.46
C VAL A 26 -4.65 -1.59 -12.14
N TYR A 27 -3.82 -0.96 -11.32
CA TYR A 27 -3.50 -1.47 -9.99
C TYR A 27 -4.77 -1.64 -9.13
N VAL A 28 -5.62 -0.61 -9.13
CA VAL A 28 -6.86 -0.64 -8.34
C VAL A 28 -7.78 -1.75 -8.83
N GLU A 29 -8.00 -1.84 -10.13
CA GLU A 29 -8.95 -2.79 -10.73
C GLU A 29 -8.46 -4.24 -10.63
N GLU A 30 -7.21 -4.50 -11.01
CA GLU A 30 -6.70 -5.86 -11.21
C GLU A 30 -5.97 -6.44 -9.99
N VAL A 31 -5.47 -5.59 -9.09
CA VAL A 31 -4.60 -6.04 -7.98
C VAL A 31 -5.22 -5.74 -6.62
N LEU A 32 -5.71 -4.52 -6.39
CA LEU A 32 -6.25 -4.14 -5.07
C LEU A 32 -7.68 -4.65 -4.87
N THR A 33 -8.58 -4.36 -5.81
CA THR A 33 -10.01 -4.65 -5.67
C THR A 33 -10.30 -6.13 -5.42
N PRO A 34 -9.60 -7.10 -6.06
CA PRO A 34 -9.80 -8.52 -5.78
C PRO A 34 -9.46 -8.95 -4.35
N THR A 35 -8.71 -8.14 -3.59
CA THR A 35 -8.38 -8.44 -2.18
C THR A 35 -9.32 -7.77 -1.17
N LEU A 36 -10.27 -6.96 -1.65
CA LEU A 36 -11.20 -6.23 -0.81
C LEU A 36 -12.46 -7.05 -0.54
N ASN A 37 -12.98 -6.92 0.68
CA ASN A 37 -14.30 -7.41 1.05
C ASN A 37 -15.32 -6.28 1.06
N LYS A 38 -16.60 -6.61 0.84
CA LYS A 38 -17.70 -5.66 1.02
C LYS A 38 -17.66 -5.10 2.44
N GLY A 39 -17.70 -3.78 2.55
CA GLY A 39 -17.64 -3.07 3.84
C GLY A 39 -16.23 -2.68 4.29
N ASP A 40 -15.16 -3.16 3.64
CA ASP A 40 -13.79 -2.69 3.88
C ASP A 40 -13.72 -1.17 3.72
N VAL A 41 -12.84 -0.53 4.49
CA VAL A 41 -12.55 0.90 4.37
C VAL A 41 -11.15 1.06 3.78
N VAL A 42 -11.08 1.62 2.59
CA VAL A 42 -9.82 1.99 1.94
C VAL A 42 -9.52 3.45 2.22
N ILE A 43 -8.42 3.71 2.90
CA ILE A 43 -7.85 5.04 3.11
C ILE A 43 -6.78 5.26 2.04
N MET A 44 -6.86 6.38 1.32
CA MET A 44 -6.00 6.64 0.17
C MET A 44 -5.56 8.10 0.11
N ASP A 45 -4.32 8.35 -0.33
CA ASP A 45 -3.86 9.72 -0.57
C ASP A 45 -4.72 10.42 -1.63
N ASN A 46 -4.92 11.72 -1.45
CA ASN A 46 -5.68 12.56 -2.38
C ASN A 46 -4.79 13.16 -3.46
N LEU A 47 -4.33 12.30 -4.38
CA LEU A 47 -3.56 12.68 -5.56
C LEU A 47 -4.43 12.64 -6.83
N PRO A 48 -4.22 13.53 -7.82
CA PRO A 48 -5.01 13.54 -9.06
C PRO A 48 -4.97 12.22 -9.84
N SER A 49 -3.90 11.43 -9.69
CA SER A 49 -3.75 10.10 -10.30
C SER A 49 -4.58 9.02 -9.62
N HIS A 50 -5.09 9.25 -8.40
CA HIS A 50 -5.79 8.26 -7.60
C HIS A 50 -7.29 8.18 -7.95
N LYS A 51 -7.58 7.76 -9.18
CA LYS A 51 -8.93 7.42 -9.61
C LYS A 51 -9.25 5.99 -9.14
N ALA A 52 -10.25 5.84 -8.29
CA ALA A 52 -10.53 4.58 -7.61
C ALA A 52 -12.03 4.23 -7.53
N LYS A 53 -12.77 4.48 -8.62
CA LYS A 53 -14.20 4.15 -8.70
C LYS A 53 -14.45 2.66 -8.43
N ALA A 54 -13.59 1.78 -8.95
CA ALA A 54 -13.68 0.34 -8.80
C ALA A 54 -13.73 -0.13 -7.33
N ILE A 55 -13.11 0.59 -6.41
CA ILE A 55 -13.17 0.28 -4.96
C ILE A 55 -14.61 0.37 -4.44
N ARG A 56 -15.34 1.41 -4.84
CA ARG A 56 -16.74 1.59 -4.44
C ARG A 56 -17.65 0.56 -5.13
N ASP A 57 -17.38 0.25 -6.39
CA ASP A 57 -18.14 -0.75 -7.15
C ASP A 57 -18.01 -2.16 -6.53
N ALA A 58 -16.87 -2.46 -5.90
CA ALA A 58 -16.67 -3.70 -5.12
C ALA A 58 -17.34 -3.70 -3.74
N GLY A 59 -18.06 -2.63 -3.38
CA GLY A 59 -18.78 -2.53 -2.11
C GLY A 59 -17.91 -2.13 -0.92
N ALA A 60 -16.68 -1.66 -1.15
CA ALA A 60 -15.84 -1.05 -0.14
C ALA A 60 -16.10 0.47 -0.03
N LYS A 61 -15.78 1.05 1.13
CA LYS A 61 -15.82 2.49 1.36
C LYS A 61 -14.46 3.07 1.00
N LEU A 62 -14.45 4.20 0.31
CA LEU A 62 -13.24 4.93 -0.02
C LEU A 62 -13.21 6.27 0.72
N ILE A 63 -12.16 6.49 1.50
CA ILE A 63 -11.86 7.74 2.22
C ILE A 63 -10.56 8.29 1.66
N PHE A 64 -10.58 9.55 1.25
CA PHE A 64 -9.37 10.27 0.85
C PHE A 64 -8.81 11.04 2.05
N LEU A 65 -7.49 10.95 2.25
CA LEU A 65 -6.79 11.79 3.20
C LEU A 65 -6.82 13.27 2.77
N PRO A 66 -6.64 14.22 3.69
CA PRO A 66 -6.43 15.62 3.33
C PRO A 66 -5.23 15.76 2.37
N LYS A 67 -5.27 16.77 1.50
CA LYS A 67 -4.18 17.00 0.54
C LYS A 67 -2.86 17.23 1.29
N TYR A 68 -1.78 16.63 0.77
CA TYR A 68 -0.43 16.70 1.33
C TYR A 68 -0.24 16.04 2.71
N SER A 69 -1.20 15.23 3.16
CA SER A 69 -1.14 14.49 4.43
C SER A 69 -0.55 13.08 4.31
N ILE A 70 0.54 12.92 3.56
CA ILE A 70 1.20 11.61 3.34
C ILE A 70 1.63 10.92 4.65
N HIS A 71 1.92 11.69 5.70
CA HIS A 71 2.26 11.16 7.02
C HIS A 71 1.10 10.43 7.72
N MET A 72 -0.14 10.71 7.29
CA MET A 72 -1.34 10.03 7.76
C MET A 72 -1.60 8.74 6.98
N ASN A 73 -0.83 8.40 5.96
CA ASN A 73 -1.02 7.15 5.24
C ASN A 73 -0.21 6.01 5.89
N ALA A 74 -0.89 5.03 6.49
CA ALA A 74 -0.24 3.92 7.21
C ALA A 74 0.80 3.15 6.37
N ILE A 75 0.61 3.02 5.04
CA ILE A 75 1.56 2.26 4.20
C ILE A 75 2.91 2.97 4.02
N GLU A 76 3.01 4.27 4.28
CA GLU A 76 4.27 5.00 4.17
C GLU A 76 5.31 4.55 5.20
N LYS A 77 4.86 4.03 6.36
CA LYS A 77 5.72 3.39 7.35
C LYS A 77 6.34 2.10 6.80
N PHE A 78 5.52 1.26 6.16
CA PHE A 78 6.02 0.07 5.47
C PHE A 78 7.00 0.44 4.36
N PHE A 79 6.69 1.43 3.51
CA PHE A 79 7.62 1.85 2.45
C PHE A 79 8.93 2.42 3.00
N SER A 80 8.91 3.06 4.17
CA SER A 80 10.13 3.51 4.85
C SER A 80 10.99 2.33 5.29
N LYS A 81 10.40 1.30 5.92
CA LYS A 81 11.09 0.04 6.25
C LYS A 81 11.62 -0.67 5.02
N LEU A 82 10.80 -0.80 3.98
CA LEU A 82 11.20 -1.43 2.73
C LEU A 82 12.40 -0.73 2.10
N LYS A 83 12.41 0.60 2.06
CA LYS A 83 13.56 1.37 1.56
C LYS A 83 14.82 1.13 2.40
N TYR A 84 14.68 1.00 3.72
CA TYR A 84 15.79 0.68 4.62
C TYR A 84 16.37 -0.71 4.30
N ASP A 85 15.53 -1.74 4.30
CA ASP A 85 15.94 -3.13 4.01
C ASP A 85 16.59 -3.27 2.63
N LEU A 86 16.05 -2.58 1.62
CA LEU A 86 16.62 -2.58 0.26
C LEU A 86 17.98 -1.89 0.18
N ARG A 87 18.19 -0.82 0.97
CA ARG A 87 19.50 -0.14 1.06
C ARG A 87 20.54 -1.02 1.73
N GLU A 88 20.14 -1.79 2.74
CA GLU A 88 21.01 -2.75 3.42
C GLU A 88 21.37 -3.92 2.50
N ALA A 89 20.38 -4.50 1.80
CA ALA A 89 20.57 -5.66 0.94
C ALA A 89 21.33 -5.36 -0.37
N GLN A 90 21.34 -4.11 -0.82
CA GLN A 90 21.99 -3.65 -2.07
C GLN A 90 21.79 -4.56 -3.30
N PRO A 91 20.55 -4.93 -3.66
CA PRO A 91 20.31 -5.87 -4.75
C PRO A 91 20.85 -5.33 -6.10
N ARG A 92 21.54 -6.19 -6.86
CA ARG A 92 22.18 -5.84 -8.15
C ARG A 92 21.47 -6.43 -9.37
N SER A 93 20.32 -7.06 -9.18
CA SER A 93 19.47 -7.57 -10.25
C SER A 93 17.99 -7.38 -9.91
N ILE A 94 17.13 -7.42 -10.93
CA ILE A 94 15.66 -7.37 -10.75
C ILE A 94 15.19 -8.54 -9.88
N GLU A 95 15.73 -9.72 -10.10
CA GLU A 95 15.39 -10.91 -9.30
C GLU A 95 15.77 -10.73 -7.83
N ALA A 96 16.97 -10.22 -7.54
CA ALA A 96 17.40 -9.93 -6.18
C ALA A 96 16.51 -8.85 -5.53
N LEU A 97 16.15 -7.80 -6.27
CA LEU A 97 15.22 -6.77 -5.81
C LEU A 97 13.86 -7.37 -5.44
N CYS A 98 13.27 -8.18 -6.31
CA CYS A 98 12.00 -8.87 -6.04
C CYS A 98 12.09 -9.75 -4.79
N LYS A 99 13.16 -10.56 -4.67
CA LYS A 99 13.39 -11.40 -3.47
C LYS A 99 13.50 -10.57 -2.20
N SER A 100 14.20 -9.44 -2.24
CA SER A 100 14.31 -8.56 -1.07
C SER A 100 12.97 -7.94 -0.70
N VAL A 101 12.16 -7.49 -1.67
CA VAL A 101 10.82 -6.96 -1.38
C VAL A 101 9.94 -8.02 -0.73
N VAL A 102 9.90 -9.23 -1.31
CA VAL A 102 9.15 -10.37 -0.76
C VAL A 102 9.62 -10.71 0.64
N LYS A 103 10.94 -10.78 0.87
CA LYS A 103 11.52 -11.01 2.21
C LYS A 103 11.03 -9.98 3.22
N THR A 104 11.13 -8.69 2.91
CA THR A 104 10.65 -7.62 3.80
C THR A 104 9.16 -7.73 4.08
N MET A 105 8.33 -8.07 3.09
CA MET A 105 6.90 -8.26 3.32
C MET A 105 6.62 -9.35 4.37
N TYR A 106 7.35 -10.47 4.34
CA TYR A 106 7.21 -11.55 5.32
C TYR A 106 7.79 -11.23 6.71
N THR A 107 8.56 -10.15 6.87
CA THR A 107 9.01 -9.70 8.21
C THR A 107 8.04 -8.75 8.89
N VAL A 108 7.03 -8.23 8.17
CA VAL A 108 6.02 -7.35 8.75
C VAL A 108 4.97 -8.18 9.48
N THR A 109 4.84 -7.94 10.78
CA THR A 109 3.90 -8.68 11.62
C THR A 109 2.54 -7.96 11.70
N PRO A 110 1.46 -8.67 12.09
CA PRO A 110 0.17 -8.03 12.36
C PRO A 110 0.25 -6.88 13.37
N THR A 111 1.04 -7.06 14.44
CA THR A 111 1.27 -6.02 15.44
C THR A 111 1.96 -4.80 14.84
N GLU A 112 2.93 -5.01 13.96
CA GLU A 112 3.63 -3.91 13.28
C GLU A 112 2.68 -3.14 12.35
N CYS A 113 1.84 -3.85 11.58
CA CYS A 113 0.78 -3.22 10.77
C CYS A 113 -0.18 -2.37 11.62
N SER A 114 -0.70 -2.93 12.71
CA SER A 114 -1.58 -2.20 13.63
C SER A 114 -0.90 -0.96 14.22
N ASN A 115 0.40 -1.04 14.51
CA ASN A 115 1.19 0.11 14.97
C ASN A 115 1.34 1.19 13.88
N TYR A 116 1.46 0.81 12.61
CA TYR A 116 1.48 1.78 11.51
C TYR A 116 0.19 2.61 11.49
N PHE A 117 -0.97 1.94 11.51
CA PHE A 117 -2.28 2.61 11.57
C PHE A 117 -2.41 3.52 12.79
N ARG A 118 -2.04 3.04 13.98
CA ARG A 118 -2.07 3.83 15.22
C ARG A 118 -1.19 5.07 15.14
N SER A 119 0.00 4.96 14.56
CA SER A 119 0.94 6.08 14.41
C SER A 119 0.53 7.11 13.35
N SER A 120 -0.32 6.70 12.41
CA SER A 120 -0.81 7.53 11.30
C SER A 120 -2.14 8.23 11.60
N GLY A 121 -2.78 7.91 12.73
CA GLY A 121 -4.10 8.44 13.09
C GLY A 121 -5.27 7.70 12.42
N ASP A 122 -4.99 6.59 11.74
CA ASP A 122 -5.96 5.74 11.02
C ASP A 122 -6.42 4.52 11.86
N GLY A 123 -6.05 4.46 13.14
CA GLY A 123 -6.38 3.33 14.01
C GLY A 123 -7.88 3.29 14.36
N PRO A 124 -8.46 2.09 14.56
CA PRO A 124 -9.80 1.99 15.14
C PRO A 124 -9.79 2.61 16.55
N THR A 125 -10.75 3.49 16.80
CA THR A 125 -11.17 3.92 18.15
C THR A 125 -11.86 2.77 18.87
#